data_AF-A0A8B6CKW6-F1
#
_entry.id   AF-A0A8B6CKW6-F1
#
_cell.length_a   1.000
_cell.length_b   1.000
_cell.length_c   1.000
_cell.angle_alpha   90.00
_cell.angle_beta   90.00
_cell.angle_gamma   90.00
#
_symmetry.space_group_name_H-M   'P 1'
#
loop_
_entity.id
_entity.type
_entity.pdbx_description
1 polymer ?
#
loop_
_entity_poly.entity_id
_entity_poly.type
_entity_poly.pdbx_seq_one_letter_code
_entity_poly.pdbx_strand_id
1 'polypeptide(L)'
;MDEVHKIVRDIDRQKQKQQHAKLVADMVQWCFIVVENTGHKLEEYSAEVNLLLEQALKNNEPQAFFLDNSGNKYIVDFTSYEEFPENDPSDTVAVLRKYKMTGCAFDMPFNWAPMDQNENIKIVTLPPDDKEYQDVVQNFQTNMAGYYNSIIKIEKIQNRTLQQQYVAKKKSMDSTNSTRINNERNLWHGTAMEAVDSINTYGFNRSYCGKNAVAYGNGVYFAVNPTYSAQAQYARPDPNGNKRMYMCKVLVGEFTKGQGGMKITTT
;
A
#
# COMPACT_ATOMS: atom_id res chain seq x y z
N MET A 1 4.98 23.40 25.81
CA MET A 1 5.42 22.06 25.35
C MET A 1 4.47 21.43 24.32
N ASP A 2 3.16 21.73 24.36
CA ASP A 2 2.17 21.19 23.41
C ASP A 2 2.29 21.72 21.97
N GLU A 3 2.70 22.97 21.80
CA GLU A 3 2.78 23.62 20.49
C GLU A 3 3.88 23.02 19.59
N VAL A 4 5.03 22.69 20.19
CA VAL A 4 6.14 21.99 19.52
C VAL A 4 5.74 20.57 19.09
N HIS A 5 4.98 19.86 19.92
CA HIS A 5 4.49 18.52 19.59
C HIS A 5 3.42 18.52 18.49
N LYS A 6 2.67 19.62 18.35
CA LYS A 6 1.70 19.80 17.26
C LYS A 6 2.41 20.10 15.94
N ILE A 7 3.37 21.03 15.96
CA ILE A 7 4.18 21.40 14.79
C ILE A 7 4.93 20.18 14.22
N VAL A 8 5.57 19.37 15.08
CA VAL A 8 6.27 18.15 14.65
C VAL A 8 5.29 17.15 14.01
N ARG A 9 4.09 16.97 14.59
CA ARG A 9 3.06 16.10 14.01
C ARG A 9 2.59 16.58 12.65
N ASP A 10 2.44 17.88 12.47
CA ASP A 10 1.98 18.48 11.21
C ASP A 10 3.05 18.38 10.12
N ILE A 11 4.32 18.64 10.44
CA ILE A 11 5.46 18.44 9.53
C ILE A 11 5.53 16.98 9.08
N ASP A 12 5.40 16.04 10.02
CA ASP A 12 5.41 14.61 9.69
C ASP A 12 4.23 14.24 8.80
N ARG A 13 3.01 14.72 9.10
CA ARG A 13 1.83 14.45 8.28
C ARG A 13 2.00 14.98 6.86
N GLN A 14 2.55 16.18 6.70
CA GLN A 14 2.85 16.75 5.38
C GLN A 14 3.88 15.92 4.62
N LYS A 15 4.99 15.54 5.27
CA LYS A 15 6.03 14.72 4.63
C LYS A 15 5.50 13.36 4.18
N GLN A 16 4.63 12.74 4.97
CA GLN A 16 3.96 11.48 4.61
C GLN A 16 2.99 11.67 3.43
N LYS A 17 2.20 12.75 3.45
CA LYS A 17 1.29 13.09 2.35
C LYS A 17 2.08 13.30 1.05
N GLN A 18 3.21 14.00 1.09
CA GLN A 18 4.10 14.22 -0.05
C GLN A 18 4.70 12.90 -0.59
N GLN A 19 5.17 12.02 0.29
CA GLN A 19 5.69 10.71 -0.12
C GLN A 19 4.60 9.84 -0.79
N HIS A 20 3.39 9.84 -0.24
CA HIS A 20 2.26 9.13 -0.82
C HIS A 20 1.86 9.73 -2.18
N ALA A 21 1.79 11.06 -2.27
CA ALA A 21 1.49 11.78 -3.50
C ALA A 21 2.50 11.45 -4.61
N LYS A 22 3.79 11.38 -4.26
CA LYS A 22 4.84 10.98 -5.20
C LYS A 22 4.67 9.53 -5.69
N LEU A 23 4.44 8.58 -4.79
CA LEU A 23 4.24 7.17 -5.17
C LEU A 23 3.02 6.99 -6.08
N VAL A 24 1.94 7.73 -5.81
CA VAL A 24 0.75 7.70 -6.67
C VAL A 24 1.04 8.34 -8.03
N ALA A 25 1.73 9.48 -8.05
CA ALA A 25 2.16 10.14 -9.29
C ALA A 25 3.12 9.29 -10.13
N ASP A 26 3.92 8.41 -9.51
CA ASP A 26 4.77 7.46 -10.24
C ASP A 26 3.95 6.34 -10.92
N MET A 27 2.73 6.06 -10.45
CA MET A 27 1.85 5.00 -10.98
C MET A 27 0.82 5.54 -11.97
N VAL A 28 0.17 6.64 -11.60
CA VAL A 28 -0.99 7.22 -12.29
C VAL A 28 -0.82 8.74 -12.29
N GLN A 29 -1.05 9.34 -13.45
CA GLN A 29 -1.07 10.77 -13.64
C GLN A 29 -2.40 11.21 -14.24
N TRP A 30 -3.11 12.04 -13.50
CA TRP A 30 -4.20 12.84 -14.00
C TRP A 30 -3.64 14.04 -14.77
N CYS A 31 -4.31 14.40 -15.85
CA CYS A 31 -3.96 15.50 -16.72
C CYS A 31 -5.22 16.24 -17.17
N PHE A 32 -5.08 17.48 -17.62
CA PHE A 32 -6.13 18.23 -18.32
C PHE A 32 -5.64 18.76 -19.66
N ILE A 33 -6.57 19.00 -20.57
CA ILE A 33 -6.27 19.49 -21.91
C ILE A 33 -6.41 21.02 -21.95
N VAL A 34 -5.32 21.70 -22.29
CA VAL A 34 -5.28 23.15 -22.53
C VAL A 34 -5.30 23.39 -24.04
N VAL A 35 -6.17 24.30 -24.49
CA VAL A 35 -6.22 24.74 -25.89
C VAL A 35 -5.25 25.90 -26.06
N GLU A 36 -4.20 25.71 -26.86
CA GLU A 36 -3.23 26.74 -27.23
C GLU A 36 -3.37 27.10 -28.72
N ASN A 37 -2.80 28.24 -29.13
CA ASN A 37 -2.86 28.73 -30.52
C ASN A 37 -2.30 27.74 -31.57
N THR A 38 -1.51 26.75 -31.14
CA THR A 38 -0.85 25.73 -31.98
C THR A 38 -1.48 24.34 -31.85
N GLY A 39 -2.54 24.16 -31.05
CA GLY A 39 -3.25 22.90 -30.88
C GLY A 39 -3.64 22.61 -29.43
N HIS A 40 -3.73 21.32 -29.08
CA HIS A 40 -4.04 20.87 -27.72
C HIS A 40 -2.77 20.46 -27.00
N LYS A 41 -2.55 21.01 -25.81
CA LYS A 41 -1.48 20.62 -24.90
C LYS A 41 -2.06 19.87 -23.72
N LEU A 42 -1.36 18.84 -23.29
CA LEU A 42 -1.71 18.09 -22.11
C LEU A 42 -0.86 18.57 -20.92
N GLU A 43 -1.52 19.01 -19.86
CA GLU A 43 -0.85 19.44 -18.63
C GLU A 43 -1.12 18.46 -17.49
N GLU A 44 -0.10 18.21 -16.67
CA GLU A 44 -0.17 17.30 -15.54
C GLU A 44 -0.65 18.03 -14.28
N TYR A 45 -1.60 17.46 -13.55
CA TYR A 45 -1.89 17.96 -12.21
C TYR A 45 -0.70 17.80 -11.28
N SER A 46 -0.58 18.70 -10.31
CA SER A 46 0.39 18.56 -9.22
C SER A 46 0.21 17.23 -8.49
N ALA A 47 1.27 16.71 -7.88
CA ALA A 47 1.23 15.42 -7.18
C ALA A 47 0.13 15.38 -6.09
N GLU A 48 -0.18 16.53 -5.47
CA GLU A 48 -1.19 16.65 -4.42
C GLU A 48 -2.61 16.56 -4.98
N VAL A 49 -2.90 17.26 -6.07
CA VAL A 49 -4.19 17.17 -6.78
C VAL A 49 -4.34 15.79 -7.39
N ASN A 50 -3.28 15.25 -7.99
CA ASN A 50 -3.25 13.89 -8.54
C ASN A 50 -3.62 12.82 -7.49
N LEU A 51 -3.06 12.92 -6.28
CA LEU A 51 -3.41 12.03 -5.17
C LEU A 51 -4.87 12.18 -4.76
N LEU A 52 -5.37 13.41 -4.68
CA LEU A 52 -6.75 13.71 -4.30
C LEU A 52 -7.74 13.11 -5.30
N LEU A 53 -7.53 13.33 -6.60
CA LEU A 53 -8.39 12.80 -7.65
C LEU A 53 -8.37 11.27 -7.69
N GLU A 54 -7.19 10.66 -7.54
CA GLU A 54 -7.06 9.20 -7.49
C GLU A 54 -7.75 8.57 -6.27
N GLN A 55 -7.74 9.25 -5.12
CA GLN A 55 -8.43 8.78 -3.92
C GLN A 55 -9.95 8.87 -4.07
N ALA A 56 -10.46 10.00 -4.55
CA ALA A 56 -11.89 10.20 -4.76
C ALA A 56 -12.45 9.18 -5.76
N LEU A 57 -11.76 8.97 -6.89
CA LEU A 57 -12.15 7.94 -7.86
C LEU A 57 -12.16 6.53 -7.23
N LYS A 58 -11.15 6.17 -6.44
CA LYS A 58 -11.09 4.86 -5.75
C LYS A 58 -12.18 4.66 -4.72
N ASN A 59 -12.66 5.73 -4.10
CA ASN A 59 -13.77 5.71 -3.16
C ASN A 59 -15.14 5.66 -3.86
N ASN A 60 -15.17 5.65 -5.20
CA ASN A 60 -16.38 5.78 -6.02
C ASN A 60 -17.14 7.09 -5.74
N GLU A 61 -16.42 8.15 -5.38
CA GLU A 61 -17.00 9.48 -5.31
C GLU A 61 -17.27 9.95 -6.76
N PRO A 62 -18.43 10.57 -7.05
CA PRO A 62 -18.75 11.01 -8.41
C PRO A 62 -17.95 12.26 -8.83
N GLN A 63 -17.51 13.05 -7.86
CA GLN A 63 -16.81 14.32 -8.09
C GLN A 63 -15.75 14.54 -7.00
N ALA A 64 -14.73 15.33 -7.33
CA ALA A 64 -13.74 15.83 -6.38
C ALA A 64 -13.48 17.31 -6.64
N PHE A 65 -12.93 18.02 -5.66
CA PHE A 65 -12.56 19.42 -5.83
C PHE A 65 -11.16 19.74 -5.29
N PHE A 66 -10.53 20.75 -5.87
CA PHE A 66 -9.26 21.31 -5.41
C PHE A 66 -9.25 22.84 -5.55
N LEU A 67 -8.26 23.47 -4.92
CA LEU A 67 -8.05 24.91 -4.98
C LEU A 67 -6.79 25.21 -5.80
N ASP A 68 -6.84 26.24 -6.63
CA ASP A 68 -5.65 26.81 -7.24
C ASP A 68 -4.84 27.68 -6.25
N ASN A 69 -3.74 28.25 -6.72
CA ASN A 69 -2.88 29.12 -5.89
C ASN A 69 -3.56 30.45 -5.49
N SER A 70 -4.65 30.83 -6.15
CA SER A 70 -5.45 32.02 -5.89
C SER A 70 -6.66 31.73 -4.98
N GLY A 71 -6.91 30.47 -4.65
CA GLY A 71 -8.04 30.01 -3.85
C GLY A 71 -9.32 29.79 -4.65
N ASN A 72 -9.27 29.80 -5.98
CA ASN A 72 -10.41 29.44 -6.82
C ASN A 72 -10.63 27.93 -6.76
N LYS A 73 -11.89 27.52 -6.67
CA LYS A 73 -12.29 26.13 -6.56
C LYS A 73 -12.61 25.54 -7.92
N TYR A 74 -11.96 24.43 -8.23
CA TYR A 74 -12.17 23.61 -9.41
C TYR A 74 -12.79 22.28 -9.01
N ILE A 75 -13.74 21.81 -9.81
CA ILE A 75 -14.47 20.56 -9.62
C ILE A 75 -14.12 19.64 -10.79
N VAL A 76 -13.74 18.40 -10.48
CA VAL A 76 -13.54 17.34 -11.45
C VAL A 76 -14.70 16.37 -11.32
N ASP A 77 -15.44 16.17 -12.42
CA ASP A 77 -16.52 15.21 -12.54
C ASP A 77 -16.00 13.91 -13.18
N PHE A 78 -16.07 12.81 -12.43
CA PHE A 78 -15.56 11.52 -12.90
C PHE A 78 -16.56 10.75 -13.77
N THR A 79 -17.80 11.23 -13.88
CA THR A 79 -18.80 10.70 -14.82
C THR A 79 -18.64 11.29 -16.22
N SER A 80 -18.41 12.61 -16.34
CA SER A 80 -18.14 13.24 -17.63
C SER A 80 -16.65 13.30 -18.01
N TYR A 81 -15.75 13.09 -17.04
CA TYR A 81 -14.31 13.31 -17.19
C TYR A 81 -13.97 14.75 -17.62
N GLU A 82 -14.59 15.71 -16.94
CA GLU A 82 -14.38 17.14 -17.16
C GLU A 82 -14.03 17.85 -15.84
N GLU A 83 -13.25 18.92 -15.96
CA GLU A 83 -13.00 19.89 -14.90
C GLU A 83 -13.66 21.21 -15.26
N PHE A 84 -14.23 21.90 -14.26
CA PHE A 84 -14.73 23.25 -14.40
C PHE A 84 -14.58 24.06 -13.10
N PRO A 85 -14.43 25.39 -13.16
CA PRO A 85 -14.44 26.23 -11.98
C PRO A 85 -15.86 26.33 -11.40
N GLU A 86 -15.97 26.34 -10.07
CA GLU A 86 -17.27 26.44 -9.37
C GLU A 86 -18.06 27.69 -9.77
N ASN A 87 -17.35 28.79 -10.07
CA ASN A 87 -17.95 30.08 -10.42
C ASN A 87 -18.34 30.20 -11.90
N ASP A 88 -17.85 29.31 -12.76
CA ASP A 88 -18.22 29.25 -14.19
C ASP A 88 -18.24 27.81 -14.69
N PRO A 89 -19.32 27.04 -14.43
CA PRO A 89 -19.43 25.66 -14.87
C PRO A 89 -19.46 25.46 -16.39
N SER A 90 -19.51 26.54 -17.18
CA SER A 90 -19.45 26.47 -18.64
C SER A 90 -18.02 26.47 -19.17
N ASP A 91 -17.04 26.91 -18.37
CA ASP A 91 -15.61 26.88 -18.69
C ASP A 91 -15.03 25.50 -18.34
N THR A 92 -15.33 24.52 -19.21
CA THR A 92 -14.93 23.12 -19.01
C THR A 92 -13.64 22.77 -19.74
N VAL A 93 -12.78 21.98 -19.10
CA VAL A 93 -11.65 21.30 -19.75
C VAL A 93 -11.76 19.79 -19.58
N ALA A 94 -11.35 19.03 -20.59
CA ALA A 94 -11.34 17.58 -20.52
C ALA A 94 -10.20 17.08 -19.63
N VAL A 95 -10.50 16.13 -18.74
CA VAL A 95 -9.52 15.48 -17.87
C VAL A 95 -9.23 14.05 -18.30
N LEU A 96 -8.00 13.63 -18.12
CA LEU A 96 -7.52 12.32 -18.53
C LEU A 96 -6.75 11.67 -17.39
N ARG A 97 -7.07 10.42 -17.10
CA ARG A 97 -6.31 9.58 -16.18
C ARG A 97 -5.38 8.65 -16.97
N LYS A 98 -4.07 8.86 -16.85
CA LYS A 98 -3.05 8.05 -17.49
C LYS A 98 -2.37 7.15 -16.48
N TYR A 99 -2.17 5.88 -16.84
CA TYR A 99 -1.20 5.06 -16.15
C TYR A 99 0.20 5.49 -16.61
N LYS A 100 1.07 5.96 -15.69
CA LYS A 100 2.48 6.22 -16.01
C LYS A 100 3.30 4.92 -16.12
N MET A 101 2.74 3.81 -15.61
CA MET A 101 3.18 2.47 -15.95
C MET A 101 2.61 2.02 -17.32
N THR A 102 2.81 2.80 -18.37
CA THR A 102 2.64 2.32 -19.75
C THR A 102 3.81 1.41 -20.09
N GLY A 103 3.58 0.09 -20.06
CA GLY A 103 4.57 -0.89 -20.53
C GLY A 103 4.77 -2.11 -19.63
N CYS A 104 4.11 -2.20 -18.48
CA CYS A 104 3.89 -3.49 -17.84
C CYS A 104 2.45 -3.89 -18.16
N ALA A 105 2.26 -4.81 -19.11
CA ALA A 105 1.39 -5.91 -18.74
C ALA A 105 1.92 -6.33 -17.37
N PHE A 106 1.19 -6.00 -16.30
CA PHE A 106 1.52 -6.59 -15.02
C PHE A 106 1.26 -8.07 -15.26
N ASP A 107 2.32 -8.78 -15.65
CA ASP A 107 2.29 -10.21 -15.83
C ASP A 107 1.96 -10.74 -14.46
N MET A 108 0.68 -11.09 -14.31
CA MET A 108 0.18 -11.65 -13.09
C MET A 108 1.11 -12.82 -12.76
N PRO A 109 1.61 -12.92 -11.51
CA PRO A 109 2.53 -13.99 -11.16
C PRO A 109 1.93 -15.31 -11.65
N PHE A 110 2.69 -16.10 -12.40
CA PHE A 110 2.17 -17.28 -13.09
C PHE A 110 1.45 -18.26 -12.15
N ASN A 111 1.82 -18.25 -10.87
CA ASN A 111 1.22 -19.07 -9.82
C ASN A 111 -0.06 -18.48 -9.20
N TRP A 112 -0.65 -17.42 -9.76
CA TRP A 112 -1.94 -16.91 -9.31
C TRP A 112 -3.09 -17.66 -9.99
N ALA A 113 -4.12 -17.96 -9.21
CA ALA A 113 -5.40 -18.42 -9.75
C ALA A 113 -6.00 -17.32 -10.65
N PRO A 114 -6.72 -17.69 -11.73
CA PRO A 114 -7.39 -16.73 -12.59
C PRO A 114 -8.27 -15.77 -11.78
N MET A 115 -8.17 -14.48 -12.11
CA MET A 115 -8.97 -13.41 -11.51
C MET A 115 -9.75 -12.68 -12.60
N ASP A 116 -10.99 -12.29 -12.31
CA ASP A 116 -11.80 -11.51 -13.25
C ASP A 116 -11.17 -10.14 -13.53
N GLN A 117 -11.53 -9.51 -14.64
CA GLN A 117 -10.95 -8.23 -15.06
C GLN A 117 -11.18 -7.10 -14.04
N ASN A 118 -12.31 -7.12 -13.35
CA ASN A 118 -12.69 -6.15 -12.33
C ASN A 118 -12.39 -6.63 -10.89
N GLU A 119 -11.90 -7.86 -10.72
CA GLU A 119 -11.54 -8.40 -9.41
C GLU A 119 -10.15 -7.89 -9.02
N ASN A 120 -10.10 -7.01 -8.01
CA ASN A 120 -8.83 -6.50 -7.47
C ASN A 120 -8.20 -7.46 -6.46
N ILE A 121 -9.03 -8.22 -5.70
CA ILE A 121 -8.59 -9.08 -4.60
C ILE A 121 -9.25 -10.45 -4.72
N LYS A 122 -8.44 -11.50 -4.61
CA LYS A 122 -8.90 -12.89 -4.49
C LYS A 122 -8.14 -13.60 -3.39
N ILE A 123 -8.84 -14.32 -2.52
CA ILE A 123 -8.27 -15.14 -1.46
C ILE A 123 -8.41 -16.61 -1.87
N VAL A 124 -7.30 -17.29 -2.08
CA VAL A 124 -7.27 -18.67 -2.58
C VAL A 124 -6.78 -19.59 -1.47
N THR A 125 -7.62 -20.52 -1.02
CA THR A 125 -7.17 -21.57 -0.10
C THR A 125 -6.24 -22.53 -0.83
N LEU A 126 -5.02 -22.72 -0.31
CA LEU A 126 -4.03 -23.60 -0.90
C LEU A 126 -4.29 -25.06 -0.49
N PRO A 127 -4.36 -26.01 -1.44
CA PRO A 127 -4.44 -27.43 -1.15
C PRO A 127 -3.19 -27.97 -0.43
N PRO A 128 -3.29 -28.95 0.49
CA PRO A 128 -2.12 -29.49 1.20
C PRO A 128 -1.05 -30.16 0.31
N ASP A 129 -1.44 -30.63 -0.86
CA ASP A 129 -0.57 -31.22 -1.88
C ASP A 129 0.11 -30.17 -2.78
N ASP A 130 -0.29 -28.91 -2.69
CA ASP A 130 0.34 -27.81 -3.41
C ASP A 130 1.76 -27.55 -2.88
N LYS A 131 2.71 -27.32 -3.79
CA LYS A 131 4.11 -27.06 -3.43
C LYS A 131 4.27 -25.77 -2.60
N GLU A 132 3.51 -24.72 -2.92
CA GLU A 132 3.47 -23.46 -2.18
C GLU A 132 2.94 -23.68 -0.75
N TYR A 133 1.92 -24.53 -0.57
CA TYR A 133 1.45 -24.92 0.76
C TYR A 133 2.57 -25.61 1.56
N GLN A 134 3.21 -26.62 0.97
CA GLN A 134 4.27 -27.38 1.63
C GLN A 134 5.47 -26.50 2.03
N ASP A 135 5.85 -25.55 1.18
CA ASP A 135 6.96 -24.63 1.46
C ASP A 135 6.64 -23.68 2.62
N VAL A 136 5.41 -23.16 2.68
CA VAL A 136 4.95 -22.32 3.80
C VAL A 136 4.91 -23.13 5.09
N VAL A 137 4.35 -24.35 5.05
CA VAL A 137 4.32 -25.26 6.20
C VAL A 137 5.72 -25.58 6.68
N GLN A 138 6.64 -25.93 5.78
CA GLN A 138 8.03 -26.24 6.14
C GLN A 138 8.70 -25.04 6.84
N ASN A 139 8.54 -23.83 6.29
CA ASN A 139 9.11 -22.62 6.89
C ASN A 139 8.53 -22.34 8.29
N PHE A 140 7.22 -22.49 8.43
CA PHE A 140 6.50 -22.30 9.69
C PHE A 140 6.92 -23.34 10.73
N GLN A 141 6.82 -24.64 10.40
CA GLN A 141 7.05 -25.75 11.33
C GLN A 141 8.49 -25.84 11.81
N THR A 142 9.47 -25.54 10.95
CA THR A 142 10.89 -25.54 11.32
C THR A 142 11.15 -24.68 12.56
N ASN A 143 10.36 -23.64 12.78
CA ASN A 143 10.53 -22.69 13.86
C ASN A 143 9.42 -22.73 14.93
N MET A 144 8.37 -23.54 14.75
CA MET A 144 7.14 -23.54 15.58
C MET A 144 6.96 -24.79 16.44
N ALA A 145 7.97 -25.66 16.57
CA ALA A 145 7.85 -26.92 17.31
C ALA A 145 7.31 -26.70 18.74
N GLY A 146 6.13 -27.27 19.03
CA GLY A 146 5.45 -27.19 20.32
C GLY A 146 4.65 -25.91 20.60
N TYR A 147 4.56 -24.96 19.65
CA TYR A 147 3.89 -23.67 19.84
C TYR A 147 2.49 -23.55 19.21
N TYR A 148 2.04 -24.56 18.47
CA TYR A 148 0.74 -24.58 17.81
C TYR A 148 0.12 -25.99 17.85
N ASN A 149 -1.21 -26.06 17.80
CA ASN A 149 -1.94 -27.33 17.81
C ASN A 149 -2.07 -27.91 16.39
N SER A 150 -2.60 -27.12 15.46
CA SER A 150 -2.81 -27.52 14.07
C SER A 150 -2.85 -26.29 13.16
N ILE A 151 -2.55 -26.51 11.88
CA ILE A 151 -2.78 -25.52 10.81
C ILE A 151 -4.18 -25.79 10.27
N ILE A 152 -5.07 -24.80 10.36
CA ILE A 152 -6.47 -24.95 9.91
C ILE A 152 -6.58 -24.82 8.39
N LYS A 153 -5.95 -23.78 7.84
CA LYS A 153 -5.86 -23.51 6.40
C LYS A 153 -4.71 -22.55 6.11
N ILE A 154 -4.26 -22.54 4.87
CA ILE A 154 -3.33 -21.54 4.32
C ILE A 154 -4.02 -20.89 3.14
N GLU A 155 -4.04 -19.57 3.14
CA GLU A 155 -4.70 -18.77 2.11
C GLU A 155 -3.70 -17.85 1.45
N LYS A 156 -3.67 -17.88 0.12
CA LYS A 156 -2.89 -16.99 -0.72
C LYS A 156 -3.71 -15.75 -1.04
N ILE A 157 -3.13 -14.58 -0.76
CA ILE A 157 -3.76 -13.28 -1.03
C ILE A 157 -3.28 -12.77 -2.38
N GLN A 158 -4.19 -12.66 -3.33
CA GLN A 158 -3.95 -12.11 -4.66
C GLN A 158 -4.57 -10.72 -4.75
N ASN A 159 -3.78 -9.68 -4.49
CA ASN A 159 -4.22 -8.28 -4.59
C ASN A 159 -3.43 -7.56 -5.69
N ARG A 160 -4.08 -7.23 -6.81
CA ARG A 160 -3.44 -6.65 -8.00
C ARG A 160 -2.74 -5.33 -7.67
N THR A 161 -3.44 -4.43 -6.98
CA THR A 161 -2.91 -3.10 -6.64
C THR A 161 -1.69 -3.20 -5.71
N LEU A 162 -1.78 -3.99 -4.64
CA LEU A 162 -0.66 -4.15 -3.70
C LEU A 162 0.55 -4.84 -4.35
N GLN A 163 0.30 -5.82 -5.21
CA GLN A 163 1.38 -6.53 -5.90
C GLN A 163 2.09 -5.61 -6.93
N GLN A 164 1.36 -4.76 -7.64
CA GLN A 164 1.97 -3.75 -8.52
C GLN A 164 2.83 -2.76 -7.74
N GLN A 165 2.32 -2.23 -6.62
CA GLN A 165 3.07 -1.34 -5.73
C GLN A 165 4.34 -2.03 -5.20
N TYR A 166 4.23 -3.28 -4.78
CA TYR A 166 5.33 -4.09 -4.31
C TYR A 166 6.41 -4.27 -5.39
N VAL A 167 6.03 -4.70 -6.59
CA VAL A 167 6.97 -4.94 -7.70
C VAL A 167 7.65 -3.64 -8.14
N ALA A 168 6.90 -2.53 -8.25
CA ALA A 168 7.47 -1.23 -8.58
C ALA A 168 8.51 -0.79 -7.54
N LYS A 169 8.18 -0.90 -6.24
CA LYS A 169 9.10 -0.55 -5.17
C LYS A 169 10.32 -1.45 -5.12
N LYS A 170 10.14 -2.76 -5.36
CA LYS A 170 11.24 -3.73 -5.44
C LYS A 170 12.21 -3.37 -6.56
N LYS A 171 11.69 -3.11 -7.77
CA LYS A 171 12.51 -2.73 -8.94
C LYS A 171 13.31 -1.46 -8.66
N SER A 172 12.68 -0.44 -8.07
CA SER A 172 13.36 0.78 -7.64
C SER A 172 14.50 0.48 -6.64
N MET A 173 14.23 -0.33 -5.61
CA MET A 173 15.23 -0.69 -4.59
C MET A 173 16.39 -1.51 -5.18
N ASP A 174 16.10 -2.49 -6.04
CA ASP A 174 17.10 -3.32 -6.72
C ASP A 174 18.00 -2.51 -7.65
N SER A 175 17.50 -1.40 -8.23
CA SER A 175 18.30 -0.50 -9.07
C SER A 175 19.19 0.46 -8.30
N THR A 176 18.87 0.75 -7.04
CA THR A 176 19.54 1.77 -6.22
C THR A 176 20.54 1.16 -5.25
N ASN A 177 20.20 0.01 -4.65
CA ASN A 177 21.06 -0.65 -3.68
C ASN A 177 22.15 -1.48 -4.38
N SER A 178 23.24 -1.75 -3.66
CA SER A 178 24.29 -2.65 -4.16
C SER A 178 23.70 -4.01 -4.53
N THR A 179 24.19 -4.60 -5.62
CA THR A 179 23.81 -5.96 -6.07
C THR A 179 24.15 -7.06 -5.06
N ARG A 180 24.94 -6.75 -4.02
CA ARG A 180 25.26 -7.66 -2.92
C ARG A 180 24.17 -7.73 -1.84
N ILE A 181 23.17 -6.85 -1.88
CA ILE A 181 22.12 -6.78 -0.86
C ILE A 181 20.90 -7.56 -1.34
N ASN A 182 20.45 -8.50 -0.52
CA ASN A 182 19.13 -9.08 -0.70
C ASN A 182 18.07 -8.13 -0.10
N ASN A 183 17.41 -7.39 -0.98
CA ASN A 183 16.39 -6.40 -0.63
C ASN A 183 15.10 -7.03 -0.09
N GLU A 184 14.83 -8.32 -0.34
CA GLU A 184 13.58 -9.00 0.00
C GLU A 184 13.80 -10.10 1.06
N ARG A 185 12.92 -10.16 2.07
CA ARG A 185 12.89 -11.25 3.04
C ARG A 185 11.48 -11.77 3.24
N ASN A 186 11.36 -13.09 3.44
CA ASN A 186 10.13 -13.70 3.97
C ASN A 186 10.09 -13.52 5.48
N LEU A 187 9.09 -12.80 5.98
CA LEU A 187 8.93 -12.52 7.41
C LEU A 187 7.48 -12.75 7.86
N TRP A 188 7.30 -12.93 9.17
CA TRP A 188 6.03 -13.25 9.79
C TRP A 188 5.36 -12.03 10.42
N HIS A 189 4.04 -11.97 10.36
CA HIS A 189 3.24 -10.94 11.03
C HIS A 189 2.00 -11.55 11.67
N GLY A 190 1.89 -11.48 13.00
CA GLY A 190 0.70 -11.89 13.73
C GLY A 190 -0.32 -10.76 13.77
N THR A 191 -1.61 -11.09 13.58
CA THR A 191 -2.68 -10.09 13.66
C THR A 191 -3.96 -10.65 14.29
N ALA A 192 -4.87 -9.75 14.65
CA ALA A 192 -6.20 -10.10 15.14
C ALA A 192 -7.17 -10.31 13.97
N MET A 193 -8.24 -11.07 14.20
CA MET A 193 -9.28 -11.38 13.21
C MET A 193 -9.85 -10.13 12.54
N GLU A 194 -10.06 -9.08 13.31
CA GLU A 194 -10.71 -7.84 12.88
C GLU A 194 -9.87 -7.01 11.91
N ALA A 195 -8.57 -7.28 11.83
CA ALA A 195 -7.66 -6.57 10.93
C ALA A 195 -7.44 -7.28 9.59
N VAL A 196 -7.85 -8.55 9.45
CA VAL A 196 -7.57 -9.38 8.27
C VAL A 196 -8.12 -8.74 6.99
N ASP A 197 -9.40 -8.35 6.99
CA ASP A 197 -10.04 -7.78 5.80
C ASP A 197 -9.37 -6.46 5.38
N SER A 198 -9.05 -5.60 6.37
CA SER A 198 -8.34 -4.35 6.10
C SER A 198 -6.94 -4.59 5.55
N ILE A 199 -6.20 -5.58 6.06
CA ILE A 199 -4.84 -5.89 5.60
C ILE A 199 -4.89 -6.49 4.19
N ASN A 200 -5.83 -7.39 3.92
CA ASN A 200 -6.00 -8.00 2.60
C ASN A 200 -6.37 -6.95 1.53
N THR A 201 -7.23 -5.99 1.90
CA THR A 201 -7.70 -4.97 0.97
C THR A 201 -6.71 -3.84 0.77
N TYR A 202 -6.21 -3.27 1.86
CA TYR A 202 -5.45 -2.02 1.83
C TYR A 202 -3.96 -2.20 2.14
N GLY A 203 -3.53 -3.42 2.46
CA GLY A 203 -2.16 -3.70 2.88
C GLY A 203 -1.87 -3.27 4.31
N PHE A 204 -0.60 -3.30 4.69
CA PHE A 204 -0.17 -2.89 6.03
C PHE A 204 -0.10 -1.38 6.16
N ASN A 205 -0.77 -0.83 7.17
CA ASN A 205 -0.79 0.60 7.43
C ASN A 205 -0.28 0.91 8.85
N ARG A 206 0.84 1.62 8.92
CA ARG A 206 1.50 1.99 10.18
C ARG A 206 0.61 2.80 11.13
N SER A 207 -0.42 3.51 10.62
CA SER A 207 -1.34 4.28 11.45
C SER A 207 -2.22 3.38 12.33
N TYR A 208 -2.37 2.09 11.96
CA TYR A 208 -3.04 1.08 12.77
C TYR A 208 -2.06 0.23 13.60
N CYS A 209 -0.75 0.29 13.29
CA CYS A 209 0.31 -0.43 13.99
C CYS A 209 0.89 0.43 15.12
N GLY A 210 0.36 0.29 16.33
CA GLY A 210 0.87 1.03 17.49
C GLY A 210 0.40 0.53 18.85
N LYS A 211 -0.43 -0.52 18.90
CA LYS A 211 -0.90 -1.07 20.18
C LYS A 211 0.15 -1.91 20.89
N ASN A 212 1.09 -2.51 20.16
CA ASN A 212 2.12 -3.39 20.71
C ASN A 212 3.50 -3.05 20.13
N ALA A 213 4.40 -2.57 20.99
CA ALA A 213 5.85 -2.39 20.75
C ALA A 213 6.27 -1.42 19.63
N VAL A 214 6.33 -0.11 19.93
CA VAL A 214 6.98 0.94 19.11
C VAL A 214 8.47 1.14 19.46
N ALA A 215 9.12 0.13 20.03
CA ALA A 215 10.46 0.24 20.62
C ALA A 215 11.55 0.58 19.59
N TYR A 216 11.34 0.25 18.32
CA TYR A 216 12.28 0.49 17.22
C TYR A 216 11.72 1.45 16.15
N GLY A 217 10.62 2.14 16.47
CA GLY A 217 9.97 3.10 15.59
C GLY A 217 8.46 2.87 15.41
N ASN A 218 7.81 3.84 14.81
CA ASN A 218 6.39 3.84 14.49
C ASN A 218 6.21 3.28 13.07
N GLY A 219 6.15 1.95 13.00
CA GLY A 219 6.05 1.20 11.76
C GLY A 219 5.28 -0.10 11.91
N VAL A 220 5.28 -0.88 10.84
CA VAL A 220 4.74 -2.24 10.82
C VAL A 220 5.86 -3.20 11.19
N TYR A 221 5.60 -4.08 12.16
CA TYR A 221 6.62 -5.00 12.67
C TYR A 221 6.47 -6.38 12.04
N PHE A 222 7.59 -6.96 11.67
CA PHE A 222 7.67 -8.31 11.12
C PHE A 222 8.74 -9.10 11.89
N ALA A 223 8.50 -10.40 12.08
CA ALA A 223 9.39 -11.28 12.81
C ALA A 223 10.10 -12.25 11.86
N VAL A 224 11.39 -12.49 12.11
CA VAL A 224 12.11 -13.58 11.44
C VAL A 224 11.58 -14.94 11.90
N ASN A 225 11.35 -15.09 13.21
CA ASN A 225 10.81 -16.31 13.78
C ASN A 225 9.27 -16.21 13.92
N PRO A 226 8.50 -17.15 13.35
CA PRO A 226 7.05 -17.19 13.47
C PRO A 226 6.54 -17.25 14.92
N THR A 227 7.26 -17.87 15.85
CA THR A 227 6.85 -17.95 17.28
C THR A 227 6.61 -16.60 17.91
N TYR A 228 7.42 -15.59 17.53
CA TYR A 228 7.24 -14.23 18.01
C TYR A 228 5.92 -13.65 17.52
N SER A 229 5.63 -13.78 16.21
CA SER A 229 4.34 -13.38 15.63
C SER A 229 3.16 -14.18 16.19
N ALA A 230 3.40 -15.43 16.59
CA ALA A 230 2.40 -16.29 17.19
C ALA A 230 2.07 -15.95 18.65
N GLN A 231 2.74 -14.99 19.30
CA GLN A 231 2.37 -14.60 20.67
C GLN A 231 0.97 -13.97 20.71
N ALA A 232 0.24 -14.19 21.81
CA ALA A 232 -1.16 -13.77 21.94
C ALA A 232 -1.36 -12.25 21.84
N GLN A 233 -0.34 -11.43 22.14
CA GLN A 233 -0.43 -9.98 21.93
C GLN A 233 -0.42 -9.57 20.45
N TYR A 234 0.12 -10.38 19.54
CA TYR A 234 0.22 -10.06 18.11
C TYR A 234 -0.82 -10.82 17.30
N ALA A 235 -0.76 -12.15 17.32
CA ALA A 235 -1.78 -13.02 16.77
C ALA A 235 -2.86 -13.28 17.83
N ARG A 236 -3.77 -12.33 18.05
CA ARG A 236 -4.81 -12.48 19.08
C ARG A 236 -5.75 -13.64 18.72
N PRO A 237 -5.96 -14.62 19.62
CA PRO A 237 -6.93 -15.68 19.38
C PRO A 237 -8.34 -15.10 19.27
N ASP A 238 -9.14 -15.63 18.36
CA ASP A 238 -10.58 -15.34 18.27
C ASP A 238 -11.37 -16.12 19.35
N PRO A 239 -12.71 -15.97 19.43
CA PRO A 239 -13.52 -16.71 20.39
C PRO A 239 -13.42 -18.24 20.32
N ASN A 240 -12.97 -18.80 19.19
CA ASN A 240 -12.75 -20.24 19.00
C ASN A 240 -11.30 -20.64 19.32
N GLY A 241 -10.45 -19.71 19.75
CA GLY A 241 -9.02 -19.94 20.00
C GLY A 241 -8.15 -19.87 18.75
N ASN A 242 -8.70 -19.56 17.58
CA ASN A 242 -7.95 -19.57 16.32
C ASN A 242 -7.12 -18.30 16.17
N LYS A 243 -5.89 -18.45 15.70
CA LYS A 243 -4.92 -17.36 15.52
C LYS A 243 -4.66 -17.14 14.03
N ARG A 244 -4.31 -15.91 13.66
CA ARG A 244 -4.04 -15.53 12.26
C ARG A 244 -2.66 -14.91 12.15
N MET A 245 -1.93 -15.34 11.14
CA MET A 245 -0.58 -14.89 10.85
C MET A 245 -0.39 -14.79 9.34
N TYR A 246 0.39 -13.81 8.90
CA TYR A 246 0.84 -13.67 7.53
C TYR A 246 2.31 -14.09 7.40
N MET A 247 2.62 -14.79 6.31
CA MET A 247 3.97 -14.87 5.75
C MET A 247 4.06 -13.83 4.63
N CYS A 248 4.97 -12.86 4.77
CA CYS A 248 5.05 -11.70 3.89
C CYS A 248 6.40 -11.64 3.19
N LYS A 249 6.39 -11.26 1.90
CA LYS A 249 7.58 -10.74 1.23
C LYS A 249 7.77 -9.27 1.62
N VAL A 250 8.82 -8.97 2.36
CA VAL A 250 9.11 -7.63 2.89
C VAL A 250 10.36 -7.07 2.26
N LEU A 251 10.26 -5.86 1.70
CA LEU A 251 11.40 -5.11 1.16
C LEU A 251 12.17 -4.44 2.31
N VAL A 252 13.16 -5.15 2.83
CA VAL A 252 13.97 -4.68 3.97
C VAL A 252 15.14 -3.79 3.55
N GLY A 253 15.63 -3.95 2.31
CA GLY A 253 16.77 -3.19 1.80
C GLY A 253 17.99 -3.22 2.72
N GLU A 254 18.72 -2.10 2.75
CA GLU A 254 19.67 -1.79 3.83
C GLU A 254 18.90 -1.43 5.09
N PHE A 255 19.30 -2.01 6.22
CA PHE A 255 18.66 -1.79 7.50
C PHE A 255 19.69 -1.49 8.59
N THR A 256 19.27 -0.69 9.56
CA THR A 256 20.04 -0.35 10.76
C THR A 256 19.19 -0.59 12.00
N LYS A 257 19.80 -0.50 13.19
CA LYS A 257 19.08 -0.60 14.45
C LYS A 257 18.15 0.60 14.63
N GLY A 258 16.85 0.34 14.75
CA GLY A 258 15.86 1.38 15.03
C GLY A 258 15.91 1.89 16.47
N GLN A 259 15.15 2.94 16.74
CA GLN A 259 14.93 3.50 18.07
C GLN A 259 13.48 3.98 18.22
N GLY A 260 13.00 4.04 19.47
CA GLY A 260 11.65 4.52 19.77
C GLY A 260 11.39 5.92 19.21
N GLY A 261 10.19 6.13 18.68
CA GLY A 261 9.78 7.43 18.12
C GLY A 261 10.24 7.71 16.69
N MET A 262 11.06 6.84 16.06
CA MET A 262 11.38 6.96 14.63
C MET A 262 10.12 6.84 13.78
N LYS A 263 9.87 7.79 12.87
CA LYS A 263 8.76 7.71 11.91
C LYS A 263 9.22 7.40 10.47
N ILE A 264 10.52 7.57 10.23
CA ILE A 264 11.21 7.33 8.97
C ILE A 264 12.58 6.76 9.32
N THR A 265 13.06 5.80 8.53
CA THR A 265 14.41 5.26 8.66
C THR A 265 15.43 6.32 8.23
N THR A 266 16.43 6.58 9.07
CA THR A 266 17.64 7.33 8.71
C THR A 266 18.76 6.31 8.53
N THR A 267 19.14 6.08 7.28
CA THR A 267 20.40 5.43 6.90
C THR A 267 21.46 6.49 6.67
#